data_AF-A0A257JNW7-F1
#
_entry.id   AF-A0A257JNW7-F1
#
_cell.length_a   1.000
_cell.length_b   1.000
_cell.length_c   1.000
_cell.angle_alpha   90.00
_cell.angle_beta   90.00
_cell.angle_gamma   90.00
#
_symmetry.space_group_name_H-M   'P 1'
#
loop_
_entity.id
_entity.type
_entity.pdbx_description
1 polymer ?
#
loop_
_entity_poly.entity_id
_entity_poly.type
_entity_poly.pdbx_seq_one_letter_code
_entity_poly.pdbx_strand_id
1 'polypeptide(L)'
;MVTNYLHALTHMLDFTGRMTRRAYWYFLLMVLALSCLAISVDSAVLLSALTDGTPEIKIGTMTMTFGALHALPIFAASVRRLHDVGKSGSWMLLNLVPFVGSMVLFSWYARPSVIDSVHGDAPRDRLSRPNWADRTQF
;
A
#
# COMPACT_ATOMS: atom_id res chain seq x y z
N MET A 1 1.73 13.81 -5.02
CA MET A 1 1.86 12.37 -5.32
C MET A 1 3.26 11.86 -4.97
N VAL A 2 4.33 12.45 -5.52
CA VAL A 2 5.73 12.07 -5.21
C VAL A 2 6.10 12.28 -3.74
N THR A 3 5.64 13.37 -3.10
CA THR A 3 5.88 13.65 -1.68
C THR A 3 5.31 12.57 -0.74
N ASN A 4 4.11 12.05 -1.04
CA ASN A 4 3.51 10.96 -0.27
C ASN A 4 4.27 9.64 -0.42
N TYR A 5 4.84 9.40 -1.60
CA TYR A 5 5.65 8.23 -1.88
C TYR A 5 6.98 8.27 -1.11
N LEU A 6 7.69 9.41 -1.17
CA LEU A 6 8.92 9.61 -0.41
C LEU A 6 8.67 9.54 1.10
N HIS A 7 7.59 10.13 1.60
CA HIS A 7 7.22 10.04 3.01
C HIS A 7 6.90 8.61 3.46
N ALA A 8 6.23 7.82 2.62
CA ALA A 8 5.96 6.41 2.89
C ALA A 8 7.23 5.57 2.92
N LEU A 9 8.20 5.86 2.05
CA LEU A 9 9.51 5.22 2.05
C LEU A 9 10.35 5.64 3.27
N THR A 10 10.42 6.92 3.63
CA THR A 10 11.24 7.35 4.78
C THR A 10 10.71 6.83 6.12
N HIS A 11 9.40 6.67 6.24
CA HIS A 11 8.78 6.13 7.45
C HIS A 11 8.41 4.64 7.29
N MET A 12 9.04 3.88 6.39
CA MET A 12 8.65 2.49 6.12
C MET A 12 8.76 1.53 7.33
N LEU A 13 9.50 1.90 8.38
CA LEU A 13 9.64 1.12 9.61
C LEU A 13 8.74 1.61 10.77
N ASP A 14 8.01 2.70 10.56
CA ASP A 14 7.11 3.22 11.59
C ASP A 14 5.71 2.62 11.40
N PHE A 15 5.37 1.63 12.22
CA PHE A 15 4.05 1.00 12.18
C PHE A 15 2.98 1.81 12.95
N THR A 16 3.39 2.90 13.58
CA THR A 16 2.49 3.78 14.34
C THR A 16 1.85 4.82 13.42
N GLY A 17 0.65 5.26 13.80
CA GLY A 17 -0.10 6.26 13.05
C GLY A 17 -1.06 5.71 11.98
N ARG A 18 -1.61 6.65 11.20
CA ARG A 18 -2.76 6.44 10.31
C ARG A 18 -2.44 6.88 8.89
N MET A 19 -2.92 6.14 7.91
CA MET A 19 -2.79 6.48 6.49
C MET A 19 -4.16 6.69 5.87
N THR A 20 -4.40 7.90 5.35
CA THR A 20 -5.67 8.22 4.71
C THR A 20 -5.91 7.35 3.48
N ARG A 21 -7.19 7.09 3.17
CA ARG A 21 -7.58 6.33 1.98
C ARG A 21 -6.90 6.85 0.72
N ARG A 22 -6.90 8.18 0.50
CA ARG A 22 -6.28 8.79 -0.69
C ARG A 22 -4.77 8.54 -0.74
N ALA A 23 -4.07 8.75 0.39
CA ALA A 23 -2.63 8.52 0.44
C ALA A 23 -2.28 7.05 0.16
N TYR A 24 -3.03 6.11 0.75
CA TYR A 24 -2.83 4.67 0.55
C TYR A 24 -2.97 4.26 -0.92
N TRP A 25 -4.07 4.66 -1.58
CA TRP A 25 -4.28 4.32 -2.99
C TRP A 25 -3.26 4.98 -3.92
N TYR A 26 -2.86 6.23 -3.68
CA TYR A 26 -1.81 6.85 -4.50
C TYR A 26 -0.45 6.19 -4.32
N PHE A 27 -0.12 5.76 -3.10
CA PHE A 27 1.09 4.97 -2.87
C PHE A 27 1.03 3.63 -3.61
N LEU A 28 -0.08 2.89 -3.47
CA LEU A 28 -0.24 1.58 -4.13
C LEU A 28 -0.22 1.69 -5.66
N LEU A 29 -0.86 2.72 -6.22
CA LEU A 29 -0.84 3.00 -7.67
C LEU A 29 0.57 3.33 -8.17
N MET A 30 1.35 4.08 -7.39
CA MET A 30 2.75 4.38 -7.74
C MET A 30 3.60 3.11 -7.76
N VAL A 31 3.47 2.28 -6.72
CA VAL A 31 4.15 0.98 -6.64
C VAL A 31 3.75 0.09 -7.82
N LEU A 32 2.47 0.05 -8.18
CA LEU A 32 1.98 -0.71 -9.33
C LEU A 32 2.60 -0.20 -10.64
N ALA A 33 2.63 1.12 -10.87
CA ALA A 33 3.23 1.70 -12.06
C ALA A 33 4.72 1.36 -12.19
N LEU A 34 5.47 1.47 -11.09
CA LEU A 34 6.88 1.11 -11.05
C LEU A 34 7.12 -0.41 -11.23
N SER A 35 6.21 -1.24 -10.72
CA SER A 35 6.24 -2.69 -10.93
C SER A 35 6.05 -3.05 -12.40
N CYS A 36 5.09 -2.42 -13.07
CA CYS A 36 4.89 -2.59 -14.52
C CYS A 36 6.14 -2.18 -15.31
N LEU A 37 6.81 -1.10 -14.91
CA LEU A 37 8.06 -0.68 -15.52
C LEU A 37 9.17 -1.72 -15.31
N ALA A 38 9.34 -2.25 -14.10
CA ALA A 38 10.32 -3.30 -13.82
C ALA A 38 10.07 -4.56 -14.67
N ILE A 39 8.82 -5.01 -14.78
CA ILE A 39 8.41 -6.14 -15.63
C ILE A 39 8.71 -5.86 -17.11
N SER A 40 8.45 -4.63 -17.58
CA SER A 40 8.71 -4.27 -18.98
C SER A 40 10.22 -4.33 -19.31
N VAL A 41 11.08 -3.92 -18.37
CA VAL A 41 12.54 -4.00 -18.52
C VAL A 41 12.99 -5.46 -18.54
N ASP A 42 12.55 -6.28 -17.59
CA ASP A 42 12.88 -7.71 -17.58
C ASP A 42 12.40 -8.42 -18.86
N SER A 43 11.23 -8.04 -19.38
CA SER A 43 10.69 -8.61 -20.63
C SER A 43 11.50 -8.21 -21.86
N ALA A 44 11.96 -6.95 -21.93
CA ALA A 44 12.84 -6.48 -23.00
C ALA A 44 14.19 -7.18 -22.97
N VAL A 45 14.77 -7.34 -21.78
CA VAL A 45 16.03 -8.07 -21.58
C VAL A 45 15.90 -9.55 -21.98
N LEU A 46 14.79 -10.19 -21.61
CA LEU A 46 14.47 -11.55 -22.02
C LEU A 46 14.39 -11.68 -23.55
N LEU A 47 13.69 -10.75 -24.21
CA LEU A 47 13.53 -10.77 -25.66
C LEU A 47 14.88 -10.63 -26.40
N SER A 48 15.75 -9.74 -25.91
CA SER A 48 17.11 -9.58 -26.45
C SER A 48 17.95 -10.84 -26.24
N ALA A 49 17.90 -11.46 -25.05
CA ALA A 49 18.64 -12.70 -24.77
C ALA A 49 18.24 -13.86 -25.70
N LEU A 50 16.93 -14.00 -25.96
CA LEU A 50 16.39 -15.01 -26.88
C LEU A 50 16.80 -14.78 -28.33
N THR A 51 17.01 -13.52 -28.73
CA THR A 51 17.37 -13.14 -30.11
C THR A 51 18.87 -13.30 -30.37
N ASP A 52 19.71 -12.95 -29.39
CA ASP A 52 21.17 -12.93 -29.53
C ASP A 52 21.83 -14.26 -29.11
N GLY A 53 21.05 -15.25 -28.65
CA GLY A 53 21.53 -16.58 -28.28
C GLY A 53 22.43 -16.59 -27.04
N THR A 54 22.33 -15.59 -26.16
CA THR A 54 23.16 -15.49 -24.96
C THR A 54 22.53 -16.27 -23.79
N PRO A 55 23.20 -17.30 -23.25
CA PRO A 55 22.54 -18.26 -22.35
C PRO A 55 22.49 -17.86 -20.86
N GLU A 56 23.05 -16.71 -20.45
CA GLU A 56 23.31 -16.46 -19.01
C GLU A 56 22.64 -15.22 -18.39
N ILE A 57 21.64 -14.62 -19.05
CA ILE A 57 20.94 -13.50 -18.40
C ILE A 57 19.96 -14.02 -17.33
N LYS A 58 20.18 -13.60 -16.08
CA LYS A 58 19.26 -13.84 -14.94
C LYS A 58 17.97 -13.04 -15.14
N ILE A 59 17.01 -13.67 -15.81
CA ILE A 59 15.67 -13.12 -16.08
C ILE A 59 14.96 -12.80 -14.75
N GLY A 60 14.30 -11.65 -14.69
CA GLY A 60 13.45 -11.28 -13.53
C GLY A 60 14.19 -10.63 -12.37
N THR A 61 15.49 -10.33 -12.51
CA THR A 61 16.29 -9.73 -11.43
C THR A 61 15.74 -8.37 -11.03
N MET A 62 15.27 -7.55 -11.97
CA MET A 62 14.74 -6.21 -11.62
C MET A 62 13.41 -6.31 -10.88
N THR A 63 12.49 -7.15 -11.35
CA THR A 63 11.20 -7.38 -10.69
C THR A 63 11.37 -7.95 -9.28
N MET A 64 12.27 -8.93 -9.10
CA MET A 64 12.54 -9.50 -7.77
C MET A 64 13.13 -8.47 -6.80
N THR A 65 14.11 -7.69 -7.25
CA THR A 65 14.75 -6.65 -6.42
C THR A 65 13.76 -5.55 -6.07
N PHE A 66 12.95 -5.13 -7.04
CA PHE A 66 11.89 -4.15 -6.83
C PHE A 66 10.85 -4.63 -5.81
N GLY A 67 10.40 -5.88 -5.95
CA GLY A 67 9.46 -6.51 -5.02
C GLY A 67 10.01 -6.60 -3.61
N ALA A 68 11.27 -7.01 -3.44
CA ALA A 68 11.93 -7.09 -2.14
C ALA A 68 12.02 -5.73 -1.45
N LEU A 69 12.39 -4.67 -2.18
CA LEU A 69 12.49 -3.31 -1.64
C LEU A 69 11.12 -2.75 -1.22
N HIS A 70 10.06 -3.06 -1.97
CA HIS A 70 8.73 -2.52 -1.71
C HIS A 70 7.89 -3.37 -0.75
N ALA A 71 8.29 -4.62 -0.46
CA ALA A 71 7.56 -5.50 0.45
C ALA A 71 7.32 -4.86 1.83
N LEU A 72 8.38 -4.29 2.43
CA LEU A 72 8.29 -3.63 3.73
C LEU A 72 7.42 -2.35 3.70
N PRO A 73 7.65 -1.40 2.77
CA PRO A 73 6.76 -0.24 2.62
C PRO A 73 5.28 -0.60 2.41
N ILE A 74 4.98 -1.60 1.56
CA ILE A 74 3.61 -2.05 1.30
C ILE A 74 2.98 -2.61 2.57
N PHE A 75 3.74 -3.42 3.32
CA PHE A 75 3.29 -3.99 4.58
C PHE A 75 2.99 -2.90 5.62
N ALA A 76 3.93 -1.97 5.83
CA ALA A 76 3.76 -0.86 6.77
C ALA A 76 2.60 0.06 6.41
N ALA A 77 2.46 0.43 5.13
CA ALA A 77 1.34 1.24 4.63
C ALA A 77 -0.02 0.55 4.85
N SER A 78 -0.06 -0.76 4.66
CA SER A 78 -1.28 -1.56 4.84
C SER A 78 -1.66 -1.70 6.32
N VAL A 79 -0.69 -1.83 7.23
CA VAL A 79 -0.92 -1.80 8.69
C VAL A 79 -1.48 -0.44 9.14
N ARG A 80 -0.87 0.68 8.71
CA ARG A 80 -1.41 2.02 9.02
C ARG A 80 -2.80 2.25 8.45
N ARG A 81 -3.11 1.61 7.32
CA ARG A 81 -4.45 1.68 6.72
C ARG A 81 -5.47 0.88 7.52
N LEU A 82 -5.09 -0.28 8.07
CA LEU A 82 -5.92 -1.02 9.02
C LEU A 82 -6.21 -0.20 10.28
N HIS A 83 -5.18 0.44 10.84
CA HIS A 83 -5.33 1.33 11.99
C HIS A 83 -6.30 2.48 11.69
N ASP A 84 -6.24 3.05 10.48
CA ASP A 84 -7.12 4.14 10.04
C ASP A 84 -8.61 3.72 9.94
N VAL A 85 -8.90 2.43 9.72
CA VAL A 85 -10.27 1.87 9.74
C VAL A 85 -10.64 1.23 11.09
N GLY A 86 -9.85 1.46 12.14
CA GLY A 86 -10.10 0.96 13.49
C GLY A 86 -9.84 -0.54 13.67
N LYS A 87 -9.00 -1.14 12.82
CA LYS A 87 -8.62 -2.56 12.88
C LYS A 87 -7.16 -2.68 13.30
N SER A 88 -6.84 -3.71 14.09
CA SER A 88 -5.46 -4.04 14.48
C SER A 88 -4.61 -4.43 13.26
N GLY A 89 -3.31 -4.11 13.28
CA GLY A 89 -2.34 -4.58 12.29
C GLY A 89 -2.24 -6.11 12.20
N SER A 90 -2.64 -6.86 13.23
CA SER A 90 -2.65 -8.35 13.23
C SER A 90 -3.55 -8.94 12.14
N TRP A 91 -4.55 -8.19 11.66
CA TRP A 91 -5.38 -8.61 10.54
C TRP A 91 -4.59 -8.79 9.23
N MET A 92 -3.36 -8.27 9.14
CA MET A 92 -2.46 -8.55 8.03
C MET A 92 -2.14 -10.03 7.86
N LEU A 93 -2.22 -10.83 8.94
CA LEU A 93 -2.06 -12.28 8.89
C LEU A 93 -3.10 -12.96 8.01
N LEU A 94 -4.23 -12.31 7.71
CA LEU A 94 -5.18 -12.81 6.72
C LEU A 94 -4.54 -12.98 5.33
N ASN A 95 -3.50 -12.24 4.98
CA ASN A 95 -2.78 -12.46 3.71
C ASN A 95 -2.13 -13.85 3.61
N LEU A 96 -1.96 -14.58 4.73
CA LEU A 96 -1.51 -15.98 4.71
C LEU A 96 -2.60 -16.93 4.15
N VAL A 97 -3.87 -16.50 4.13
CA VAL A 97 -4.97 -17.20 3.47
C VAL A 97 -5.17 -16.58 2.08
N PRO A 98 -4.62 -17.21 1.02
CA PRO A 98 -4.68 -16.65 -0.33
C PRO A 98 -6.14 -16.50 -0.79
N PHE A 99 -6.36 -15.54 -1.69
CA PHE A 99 -7.67 -15.11 -2.19
C PHE A 99 -8.59 -14.50 -1.13
N VAL A 100 -9.10 -15.29 -0.19
CA VAL A 100 -10.15 -14.86 0.75
C VAL A 100 -9.61 -13.75 1.67
N GLY A 101 -8.41 -13.93 2.23
CA GLY A 101 -7.81 -12.93 3.11
C GLY A 101 -7.51 -11.62 2.40
N SER A 102 -6.97 -11.69 1.18
CA SER A 102 -6.73 -10.49 0.35
C SER A 102 -8.02 -9.75 -0.01
N MET A 103 -9.12 -10.46 -0.29
CA MET A 103 -10.41 -9.83 -0.60
C MET A 103 -10.99 -9.10 0.62
N VAL A 104 -10.91 -9.70 1.81
CA VAL A 104 -11.38 -9.09 3.05
C VAL A 104 -10.58 -7.81 3.35
N LEU A 105 -9.25 -7.89 3.26
CA LEU A 105 -8.36 -6.74 3.48
C LEU A 105 -8.62 -5.62 2.45
N PHE A 106 -8.79 -5.97 1.18
CA PHE A 106 -9.15 -5.03 0.13
C PHE A 106 -10.46 -4.29 0.44
N SER A 107 -11.48 -5.03 0.90
CA SER A 107 -12.76 -4.44 1.31
C SER A 107 -12.59 -3.43 2.44
N TRP A 108 -11.67 -3.68 3.38
CA TRP A 108 -11.36 -2.78 4.49
C TRP A 108 -10.56 -1.56 4.04
N TYR A 109 -9.59 -1.73 3.14
CA TYR A 109 -8.83 -0.61 2.59
C TYR A 109 -9.69 0.40 1.83
N ALA A 110 -10.85 -0.03 1.30
CA ALA A 110 -11.81 0.85 0.65
C ALA A 110 -12.69 1.69 1.62
N ARG A 111 -12.83 1.26 2.88
CA ARG A 111 -13.75 1.88 3.85
C ARG A 111 -13.36 3.32 4.21
N PRO A 112 -14.30 4.18 4.65
CA PRO A 112 -13.94 5.45 5.25
C PRO A 112 -13.07 5.24 6.50
N SER A 113 -12.20 6.20 6.84
CA SER A 113 -11.50 6.18 8.12
C SER A 113 -12.49 6.24 9.29
N VAL A 114 -12.07 5.85 10.49
CA VAL A 114 -12.86 6.07 11.72
C VAL A 114 -12.55 7.47 12.26
N ILE A 115 -13.47 8.15 12.95
CA ILE A 115 -13.17 9.47 13.54
C ILE A 115 -12.27 9.24 14.76
N ASP A 116 -12.75 8.45 15.72
CA ASP A 116 -12.02 8.08 16.93
C ASP A 116 -11.28 6.77 16.74
N SER A 117 -9.95 6.83 16.76
CA SER A 117 -9.11 5.63 16.73
C SER A 117 -8.07 5.70 17.83
N VAL A 118 -7.81 4.57 18.47
CA VAL A 118 -6.75 4.42 19.49
C VAL A 118 -5.34 4.71 18.91
N HIS A 119 -5.20 4.72 17.58
CA HIS A 119 -3.93 4.85 16.87
C HIS A 119 -3.63 6.29 16.40
N GLY A 120 -4.39 7.28 16.89
CA GLY A 120 -4.18 8.70 16.63
C GLY A 120 -5.40 9.41 16.02
N ASP A 121 -5.33 10.74 15.98
CA ASP A 121 -6.42 11.59 15.51
C ASP A 121 -6.66 11.43 14.01
N ALA A 122 -7.92 11.57 13.60
CA ALA A 122 -8.26 11.65 12.19
C ALA A 122 -7.59 12.88 11.56
N PRO A 123 -7.26 12.84 10.25
CA PRO A 123 -6.61 13.98 9.62
C PRO A 123 -7.48 15.23 9.72
N ARG A 124 -6.85 16.40 9.83
CA ARG A 124 -7.52 17.69 10.10
C ARG A 124 -8.66 18.03 9.12
N ASP A 125 -8.59 17.53 7.88
CA ASP A 125 -9.64 17.71 6.86
C ASP A 125 -10.98 17.03 7.22
N ARG A 126 -10.95 16.12 8.18
CA ARG A 126 -12.11 15.37 8.65
C ARG A 126 -12.73 15.96 9.91
N LEU A 127 -11.91 16.52 10.79
CA LEU A 127 -12.36 17.25 11.98
C LEU A 127 -13.13 18.53 11.60
N SER A 128 -12.80 19.14 10.46
CA SER A 128 -13.48 20.33 9.95
C SER A 128 -14.80 20.03 9.22
N ARG A 129 -15.10 18.76 8.93
CA ARG A 129 -16.38 18.38 8.31
C ARG A 129 -17.43 18.21 9.41
N PRO A 130 -18.55 18.96 9.37
CA PRO A 130 -19.58 18.81 10.39
C PRO A 130 -20.09 17.37 10.40
N ASN A 131 -19.97 16.71 11.55
CA ASN A 131 -20.48 15.37 11.76
C ASN A 131 -22.00 15.43 11.57
N TRP A 132 -22.50 14.77 10.53
CA TRP A 132 -23.94 14.76 10.25
C TRP A 132 -24.72 14.00 11.33
N ALA A 133 -24.05 13.13 12.09
CA ALA A 133 -24.63 12.42 13.23
C ALA A 133 -24.86 13.32 14.46
N ASP A 134 -24.10 14.41 14.61
CA ASP A 134 -24.33 15.39 15.70
C ASP A 134 -25.49 16.34 15.38
N ARG A 135 -25.93 16.42 14.12
CA ARG A 135 -27.08 17.26 13.70
C ARG A 135 -28.44 16.63 13.96
N THR A 136 -28.51 15.35 14.32
CA THR A 136 -29.77 14.62 14.52
C THR A 136 -30.19 14.51 15.98
N GLN A 137 -29.54 15.23 16.89
CA GLN A 137 -29.86 15.24 18.33
C GLN A 137 -30.61 16.51 18.80
N PHE A 138 -31.38 17.14 17.91
CA PHE A 138 -32.31 18.23 18.26
C PHE A 138 -33.75 17.75 18.22
#